data_AF-U9UAI9-F1
#
_entry.id   AF-U9UAI9-F1
#
_cell.length_a   1.000
_cell.length_b   1.000
_cell.length_c   1.000
_cell.angle_alpha   90.00
_cell.angle_beta   90.00
_cell.angle_gamma   90.00
#
_symmetry.space_group_name_H-M   'P 1'
#
loop_
_entity.id
_entity.type
_entity.pdbx_description
1 polymer ?
#
loop_
_entity_poly.entity_id
_entity_poly.type
_entity_poly.pdbx_seq_one_letter_code
_entity_poly.pdbx_strand_id
1 'polypeptide(L)'
;MREGNLVILSLIKNFDFFFFCFDLIDFRLSKFQLIVPRDKDGNVNVKGNTKMTNIPEGHKFEIFPTLDGGYGFITVGKNPNVTESQPKIPPELLVVPSWIVNVIFIRPYTGEITQPSLIYSRVALAIDMNIELCDNMYDSPGLMCIISIQPNADVINYVKIGFLSNGSTKEPTKLEIDTNAYSVDRIYSLYNGGYVASVRLKDTLPITSTGIIYYSKGNLFREWDCPRIVGNLIVPQGTFPNNTFWMFSDGGYNEVNETNSKSLIEDNNSGWSMMTTNIQRLAMPFDKGYNNLNVNTTLPEIGETINLGTTLFSITYYKPVVTSVGTGQLILKQSYSANTPFALLSQDKKTLTLSALNSTFNNPGKNYTVVIDDNAVKDLSFEEPLLGISPNLWIFSTESVPQRHNSMIESFLLKNYSTPFVYTTAQEHALVRLMGDASFNFKDLSDTQKSKFVQSLLSELAQCVPVPPSRLYTNTRFQWDPDVDSKQILLKFKILPGKNEQDLSAENIINSLDNMIKYKDISPISHSIHTAMLDSNYGFVLK
;
A
#
# COMPACT_ATOMS: atom_id res chain seq x y z
N MET A 1 -33.04 29.60 -1.65
CA MET A 1 -31.93 28.69 -1.33
C MET A 1 -32.35 27.30 -1.77
N ARG A 2 -31.91 26.86 -2.95
CA ARG A 2 -32.20 25.50 -3.43
C ARG A 2 -31.10 24.59 -2.88
N GLU A 3 -31.49 23.53 -2.20
CA GLU A 3 -30.60 22.48 -1.71
C GLU A 3 -29.85 21.86 -2.89
N GLY A 4 -28.53 22.00 -2.90
CA GLY A 4 -27.65 21.28 -3.81
C GLY A 4 -27.59 19.81 -3.40
N ASN A 5 -27.79 18.90 -4.35
CA ASN A 5 -27.67 17.46 -4.11
C ASN A 5 -26.19 17.13 -3.80
N LEU A 6 -25.91 16.80 -2.54
CA LEU A 6 -24.62 16.29 -2.11
C LEU A 6 -24.46 14.83 -2.60
N VAL A 7 -23.57 14.59 -3.57
CA VAL A 7 -23.17 13.22 -3.95
C VAL A 7 -21.82 12.92 -3.33
N ILE A 8 -21.77 11.93 -2.45
CA ILE A 8 -20.54 11.47 -1.80
C ILE A 8 -19.96 10.30 -2.62
N LEU A 9 -18.81 10.51 -3.26
CA LEU A 9 -17.97 9.42 -3.77
C LEU A 9 -16.84 9.20 -2.76
N SER A 10 -16.73 7.99 -2.19
CA SER A 10 -15.60 7.62 -1.36
C SER A 10 -14.57 6.84 -2.19
N LEU A 11 -13.33 7.29 -2.16
CA LEU A 11 -12.17 6.52 -2.61
C LEU A 11 -11.35 6.20 -1.36
N ILE A 12 -11.23 4.91 -1.04
CA ILE A 12 -10.46 4.43 0.11
C ILE A 12 -9.13 3.90 -0.42
N LYS A 13 -8.03 4.59 -0.11
CA LYS A 13 -6.69 3.99 -0.09
C LYS A 13 -5.98 4.53 1.15
N ASN A 14 -5.41 3.66 1.98
CA ASN A 14 -4.63 4.00 3.17
C ASN A 14 -5.34 4.87 4.23
N PHE A 15 -6.57 4.50 4.62
CA PHE A 15 -7.35 5.15 5.70
C PHE A 15 -7.72 6.63 5.50
N ASP A 16 -7.28 7.28 4.41
CA ASP A 16 -7.71 8.63 4.03
C ASP A 16 -9.06 8.62 3.29
N PHE A 17 -9.99 9.51 3.68
CA PHE A 17 -11.32 9.60 3.08
C PHE A 17 -11.45 10.82 2.18
N PHE A 18 -11.36 10.66 0.86
CA PHE A 18 -11.74 11.77 -0.02
C PHE A 18 -13.27 11.93 -0.07
N PHE A 19 -13.76 13.14 0.16
CA PHE A 19 -15.17 13.48 -0.05
C PHE A 19 -15.31 14.52 -1.17
N PHE A 20 -16.24 14.26 -2.07
CA PHE A 20 -16.65 15.20 -3.11
C PHE A 20 -17.90 15.93 -2.66
N CYS A 21 -17.96 17.25 -2.87
CA CYS A 21 -19.15 18.06 -2.63
C CYS A 21 -19.47 18.83 -3.92
N PHE A 22 -20.62 18.52 -4.53
CA PHE A 22 -21.07 19.16 -5.75
C PHE A 22 -22.02 20.31 -5.42
N ASP A 23 -21.68 21.53 -5.82
CA ASP A 23 -22.65 22.62 -5.87
C ASP A 23 -23.25 22.63 -7.29
N LEU A 24 -24.46 22.10 -7.44
CA LEU A 24 -25.23 22.06 -8.69
C LEU A 24 -25.83 23.45 -8.97
N ILE A 25 -24.98 24.40 -9.33
CA ILE A 25 -25.39 25.61 -10.05
C ILE A 25 -24.63 25.56 -11.38
N ASP A 26 -25.37 25.37 -12.48
CA ASP A 26 -24.88 25.35 -13.87
C ASP A 26 -23.94 24.19 -14.29
N PHE A 27 -24.11 22.97 -13.75
CA PHE A 27 -23.31 21.78 -14.16
C PHE A 27 -21.78 21.95 -14.06
N ARG A 28 -21.30 22.94 -13.32
CA ARG A 28 -19.87 23.14 -13.07
C ARG A 28 -19.47 22.37 -11.83
N LEU A 29 -18.38 21.62 -11.93
CA LEU A 29 -17.76 21.07 -10.74
C LEU A 29 -17.10 22.22 -9.97
N SER A 30 -17.78 22.64 -8.92
CA SER A 30 -17.54 23.93 -8.28
C SER A 30 -16.60 23.83 -7.08
N LYS A 31 -16.53 22.71 -6.35
CA LYS A 31 -15.69 22.56 -5.14
C LYS A 31 -15.22 21.11 -4.91
N PHE A 32 -14.02 20.97 -4.36
CA PHE A 32 -13.51 19.72 -3.80
C PHE A 32 -13.02 19.95 -2.37
N GLN A 33 -13.19 18.95 -1.49
CA GLN A 33 -12.76 19.05 -0.10
C GLN A 33 -12.07 17.77 0.37
N LEU A 34 -10.78 17.88 0.68
CA LEU A 34 -10.03 16.79 1.30
C LEU A 34 -10.44 16.67 2.78
N ILE A 35 -10.82 15.47 3.20
CA ILE A 35 -11.20 15.17 4.57
C ILE A 35 -10.30 14.05 5.07
N VAL A 36 -9.54 14.29 6.14
CA VAL A 36 -8.66 13.25 6.71
C VAL A 36 -9.48 12.44 7.73
N PRO A 37 -9.19 11.14 7.95
CA PRO A 37 -9.86 10.31 8.95
C PRO A 37 -9.93 10.99 10.32
N ARG A 38 -10.94 10.55 11.07
CA ARG A 38 -11.29 11.08 12.38
C ARG A 38 -10.06 11.16 13.28
N ASP A 39 -9.91 12.27 14.00
CA ASP A 39 -8.99 12.30 15.12
C ASP A 39 -9.41 11.31 16.21
N LYS A 40 -8.58 11.18 17.24
CA LYS A 40 -8.78 10.25 18.37
C LYS A 40 -10.10 10.47 19.11
N ASP A 41 -10.72 11.63 18.90
CA ASP A 41 -11.97 12.08 19.52
C ASP A 41 -13.18 11.95 18.56
N GLY A 42 -12.99 11.42 17.35
CA GLY A 42 -14.05 11.20 16.39
C GLY A 42 -14.37 12.40 15.50
N ASN A 43 -13.61 13.50 15.58
CA ASN A 43 -13.88 14.69 14.78
C ASN A 43 -13.27 14.58 13.39
N VAL A 44 -14.05 15.04 12.41
CA VAL A 44 -13.66 15.10 11.00
C VAL A 44 -12.97 16.43 10.76
N ASN A 45 -11.64 16.41 10.63
CA ASN A 45 -10.86 17.63 10.39
C ASN A 45 -10.69 17.88 8.89
N VAL A 46 -11.12 19.04 8.43
CA VAL A 46 -10.92 19.51 7.06
C VAL A 46 -9.47 19.98 6.93
N LYS A 47 -8.68 19.35 6.05
CA LYS A 47 -7.36 19.85 5.69
C LYS A 47 -7.39 20.41 4.28
N GLY A 48 -7.29 21.74 4.17
CA GLY A 48 -6.99 22.42 2.91
C GLY A 48 -8.08 23.39 2.41
N ASN A 49 -7.63 24.37 1.63
CA ASN A 49 -8.51 25.29 0.91
C ASN A 49 -9.20 24.58 -0.25
N THR A 50 -10.48 24.88 -0.44
CA THR A 50 -11.28 24.48 -1.59
C THR A 50 -10.64 25.05 -2.86
N LYS A 51 -10.13 24.19 -3.75
CA LYS A 51 -9.66 24.61 -5.07
C LYS A 51 -10.70 24.20 -6.11
N MET A 52 -11.06 25.14 -6.98
CA MET A 52 -12.03 24.93 -8.05
C MET A 52 -11.29 24.59 -9.34
N THR A 53 -11.67 23.50 -10.01
CA THR A 53 -11.29 23.25 -11.40
C THR A 53 -12.55 23.14 -12.24
N ASN A 54 -12.68 24.01 -13.25
CA ASN A 54 -13.81 23.99 -14.15
C ASN A 54 -13.67 22.80 -15.11
N ILE A 55 -14.54 21.80 -14.94
CA ILE A 55 -14.73 20.75 -15.94
C ILE A 55 -15.66 21.32 -17.02
N PRO A 56 -15.32 21.18 -18.32
CA PRO A 56 -16.19 21.66 -19.37
C PRO A 56 -17.56 20.95 -19.33
N GLU A 57 -18.62 21.69 -19.63
CA GLU A 57 -19.98 21.16 -19.60
C GLU A 57 -20.13 19.95 -20.54
N GLY A 58 -20.82 18.91 -20.06
CA GLY A 58 -21.03 17.66 -20.80
C GLY A 58 -19.84 16.69 -20.81
N HIS A 59 -18.72 17.02 -20.14
CA HIS A 59 -17.61 16.07 -19.98
C HIS A 59 -17.92 15.06 -18.87
N LYS A 60 -17.57 13.80 -19.11
CA LYS A 60 -17.57 12.72 -18.12
C LYS A 60 -16.23 12.71 -17.39
N PHE A 61 -16.20 12.19 -16.16
CA PHE A 61 -14.97 12.17 -15.37
C PHE A 61 -14.82 10.92 -14.50
N GLU A 62 -13.57 10.59 -14.18
CA GLU A 62 -13.19 9.52 -13.25
C GLU A 62 -12.00 9.98 -12.40
N ILE A 63 -11.91 9.44 -11.18
CA ILE A 63 -10.87 9.75 -10.21
C ILE A 63 -10.22 8.46 -9.76
N PHE A 64 -8.90 8.43 -9.71
CA PHE A 64 -8.14 7.26 -9.31
C PHE A 64 -6.94 7.65 -8.44
N PRO A 65 -6.52 6.80 -7.49
CA PRO A 65 -5.37 7.07 -6.65
C PRO A 65 -4.06 6.82 -7.41
N THR A 66 -3.04 7.64 -7.17
CA THR A 66 -1.68 7.45 -7.72
C THR A 66 -0.75 6.82 -6.67
N LEU A 67 0.31 6.13 -7.12
CA LEU A 67 1.26 5.45 -6.22
C LEU A 67 2.03 6.40 -5.28
N ASP A 68 2.14 7.70 -5.62
CA ASP A 68 2.75 8.71 -4.76
C ASP A 68 1.83 9.22 -3.63
N GLY A 69 0.61 8.68 -3.51
CA GLY A 69 -0.40 9.09 -2.53
C GLY A 69 -1.25 10.28 -2.98
N GLY A 70 -1.06 10.74 -4.23
CA GLY A 70 -1.93 11.73 -4.87
C GLY A 70 -3.17 11.11 -5.52
N TYR A 71 -3.84 11.93 -6.33
CA TYR A 71 -5.00 11.51 -7.13
C TYR A 71 -4.90 12.04 -8.55
N GLY A 72 -5.29 11.20 -9.51
CA GLY A 72 -5.51 11.58 -10.90
C GLY A 72 -6.99 11.80 -11.15
N PHE A 73 -7.30 12.83 -11.94
CA PHE A 73 -8.64 13.23 -12.33
C PHE A 73 -8.71 13.29 -13.86
N ILE A 74 -9.54 12.45 -14.46
CA ILE A 74 -9.65 12.32 -15.93
C ILE A 74 -10.95 12.94 -16.37
N THR A 75 -10.92 13.70 -17.46
CA THR A 75 -12.12 14.20 -18.13
C THR A 75 -12.14 13.74 -19.57
N VAL A 76 -13.29 13.30 -20.04
CA VAL A 76 -13.52 13.00 -21.46
C VAL A 76 -14.76 13.73 -21.97
N GLY A 77 -14.66 14.33 -23.14
CA GLY A 77 -15.78 15.02 -23.75
C GLY A 77 -15.46 15.64 -25.10
N LYS A 78 -16.50 16.24 -25.69
CA LYS A 78 -16.36 17.01 -26.92
C LYS A 78 -15.43 18.20 -26.69
N ASN A 79 -14.59 18.47 -27.68
CA ASN A 79 -13.68 19.60 -27.61
C ASN A 79 -14.49 20.92 -27.64
N PRO A 80 -14.41 21.76 -26.59
CA PRO A 80 -15.18 23.00 -26.52
C PRO A 80 -14.81 24.00 -27.61
N ASN A 81 -13.61 23.87 -28.22
CA ASN A 81 -13.16 24.72 -29.31
C ASN A 81 -13.78 24.34 -30.66
N VAL A 82 -14.51 23.21 -30.73
CA VAL A 82 -15.28 22.83 -31.92
C VAL A 82 -16.66 23.48 -31.82
N THR A 83 -16.81 24.65 -32.43
CA THR A 83 -18.14 25.23 -32.67
C THR A 83 -18.83 24.45 -33.77
N GLU A 84 -20.09 24.04 -33.57
CA GLU A 84 -20.92 23.37 -34.59
C GLU A 84 -21.07 24.20 -35.89
N SER A 85 -20.69 25.48 -35.84
CA SER A 85 -20.41 26.30 -37.00
C SER A 85 -18.89 26.52 -37.16
N GLN A 86 -18.24 25.76 -38.04
CA GLN A 86 -16.99 26.18 -38.66
C GLN A 86 -17.20 26.34 -40.17
N PRO A 87 -16.66 27.39 -40.81
CA PRO A 87 -16.85 27.66 -42.22
C PRO A 87 -16.10 26.65 -43.08
N LYS A 88 -16.59 26.44 -44.30
CA LYS A 88 -15.89 25.77 -45.41
C LYS A 88 -14.54 26.47 -45.67
N ILE A 89 -13.48 26.10 -44.97
CA ILE A 89 -12.10 26.49 -45.27
C ILE A 89 -11.36 25.22 -45.74
N PRO A 90 -10.45 25.29 -46.74
CA PRO A 90 -9.83 24.10 -47.34
C PRO A 90 -9.05 23.24 -46.33
N PRO A 91 -8.93 21.92 -46.57
CA PRO A 91 -8.75 20.91 -45.52
C PRO A 91 -7.31 20.62 -45.06
N GLU A 92 -6.35 21.54 -45.20
CA GLU A 92 -4.94 21.12 -45.15
C GLU A 92 -4.10 21.52 -43.93
N LEU A 93 -4.54 22.38 -42.99
CA LEU A 93 -3.62 22.81 -41.90
C LEU A 93 -4.16 22.96 -40.47
N LEU A 94 -5.40 22.60 -40.16
CA LEU A 94 -5.85 22.52 -38.76
C LEU A 94 -6.95 21.46 -38.58
N VAL A 95 -6.53 20.23 -38.25
CA VAL A 95 -7.45 19.17 -37.86
C VAL A 95 -7.73 19.33 -36.36
N VAL A 96 -8.76 20.11 -36.02
CA VAL A 96 -9.18 20.28 -34.62
C VAL A 96 -9.81 18.97 -34.13
N PRO A 97 -9.34 18.35 -33.04
CA PRO A 97 -9.90 17.10 -32.56
C PRO A 97 -11.33 17.33 -32.06
N SER A 98 -12.26 16.44 -32.42
CA SER A 98 -13.67 16.50 -31.99
C SER A 98 -13.84 16.07 -30.53
N TRP A 99 -13.01 15.14 -30.05
CA TRP A 99 -13.02 14.65 -28.67
C TRP A 99 -11.65 14.78 -28.04
N ILE A 100 -11.64 15.11 -26.75
CA ILE A 100 -10.42 15.28 -25.96
C ILE A 100 -10.54 14.53 -24.64
N VAL A 101 -9.40 14.01 -24.18
CA VAL A 101 -9.24 13.40 -22.86
C VAL A 101 -8.13 14.16 -22.16
N ASN A 102 -8.43 14.71 -20.98
CA ASN A 102 -7.44 15.42 -20.18
C ASN A 102 -7.24 14.72 -18.83
N VAL A 103 -6.05 14.89 -18.27
CA VAL A 103 -5.74 14.53 -16.88
C VAL A 103 -5.35 15.76 -16.07
N ILE A 104 -5.78 15.77 -14.82
CA ILE A 104 -5.39 16.73 -13.79
C ILE A 104 -4.90 15.92 -12.60
N PHE A 105 -3.78 16.33 -11.98
CA PHE A 105 -3.25 15.68 -10.79
C PHE A 105 -3.43 16.55 -9.56
N ILE A 106 -3.76 15.90 -8.46
CA ILE A 106 -3.71 16.47 -7.11
C ILE A 106 -2.46 15.90 -6.44
N ARG A 107 -1.47 16.75 -6.20
CA ARG A 107 -0.20 16.37 -5.60
C ARG A 107 -0.38 16.02 -4.12
N PRO A 108 0.29 14.96 -3.64
CA PRO A 108 0.25 14.57 -2.24
C PRO A 108 0.84 15.68 -1.36
N TYR A 109 0.38 15.78 -0.11
CA TYR A 109 0.82 16.72 0.94
C TYR A 109 0.58 18.22 0.71
N THR A 110 0.84 18.74 -0.50
CA THR A 110 0.63 20.16 -0.84
C THR A 110 -0.80 20.45 -1.27
N GLY A 111 -1.53 19.45 -1.77
CA GLY A 111 -2.84 19.65 -2.40
C GLY A 111 -2.76 20.57 -3.62
N GLU A 112 -1.59 20.63 -4.26
CA GLU A 112 -1.41 21.37 -5.53
C GLU A 112 -2.17 20.65 -6.64
N ILE A 113 -2.89 21.43 -7.46
CA ILE A 113 -3.64 20.91 -8.60
C ILE A 113 -2.91 21.34 -9.86
N THR A 114 -2.57 20.39 -10.72
CA THR A 114 -1.88 20.68 -11.98
C THR A 114 -2.83 21.29 -13.01
N GLN A 115 -2.27 21.93 -14.04
CA GLN A 115 -3.06 22.29 -15.21
C GLN A 115 -3.52 21.03 -15.97
N PRO A 116 -4.67 21.06 -16.66
CA PRO A 116 -5.13 19.95 -17.49
C PRO A 116 -4.13 19.63 -18.60
N SER A 117 -3.73 18.37 -18.69
CA SER A 117 -2.85 17.86 -19.75
C SER A 117 -3.63 16.98 -20.71
N LEU A 118 -3.55 17.26 -22.01
CA LEU A 118 -4.21 16.46 -23.05
C LEU A 118 -3.50 15.11 -23.20
N ILE A 119 -4.16 14.03 -22.81
CA ILE A 119 -3.58 12.68 -22.87
C ILE A 119 -4.06 11.86 -24.08
N TYR A 120 -5.19 12.23 -24.67
CA TYR A 120 -5.69 11.61 -25.88
C TYR A 120 -6.62 12.57 -26.63
N SER A 121 -6.61 12.47 -27.95
CA SER A 121 -7.50 13.24 -28.81
C SER A 121 -7.96 12.41 -30.00
N ARG A 122 -9.18 12.67 -30.46
CA ARG A 122 -9.77 11.98 -31.61
C ARG A 122 -10.36 12.99 -32.58
N VAL A 123 -9.94 12.87 -33.83
CA VAL A 123 -10.46 13.67 -34.95
C VAL A 123 -11.76 13.10 -35.50
N ALA A 124 -11.83 11.77 -35.65
CA ALA A 124 -13.00 11.12 -36.20
C ALA A 124 -14.21 11.28 -35.27
N LEU A 125 -15.39 11.52 -35.86
CA LEU A 125 -16.64 11.62 -35.11
C LEU A 125 -16.92 10.35 -34.31
N ALA A 126 -17.55 10.55 -33.16
CA ALA A 126 -18.08 9.50 -32.30
C ALA A 126 -19.34 10.03 -31.62
N ILE A 127 -20.31 9.14 -31.41
CA ILE A 127 -21.56 9.43 -30.71
C ILE A 127 -21.26 9.63 -29.22
N ASP A 128 -20.42 8.76 -28.65
CA ASP A 128 -20.07 8.79 -27.25
C ASP A 128 -18.64 8.30 -26.98
N MET A 129 -18.09 8.72 -25.84
CA MET A 129 -16.81 8.29 -25.31
C MET A 129 -16.91 8.18 -23.78
N ASN A 130 -16.56 7.01 -23.22
CA ASN A 130 -16.65 6.73 -21.79
C ASN A 130 -15.30 6.30 -21.21
N ILE A 131 -15.08 6.63 -19.94
CA ILE A 131 -13.94 6.16 -19.17
C ILE A 131 -14.34 4.83 -18.54
N GLU A 132 -13.64 3.76 -18.88
CA GLU A 132 -13.94 2.39 -18.41
C GLU A 132 -13.11 2.01 -17.20
N LEU A 133 -11.87 2.51 -17.14
CA LEU A 133 -10.89 2.25 -16.10
C LEU A 133 -9.78 3.29 -16.17
N CYS A 134 -9.35 3.81 -15.03
CA CYS A 134 -8.06 4.47 -14.89
C CYS A 134 -7.30 3.94 -13.68
N ASP A 135 -6.02 3.61 -13.85
CA ASP A 135 -5.20 3.00 -12.80
C ASP A 135 -3.70 3.22 -13.03
N ASN A 136 -2.91 2.82 -12.04
CA ASN A 136 -1.46 2.73 -12.10
C ASN A 136 -1.04 1.57 -13.01
N MET A 137 0.04 1.75 -13.77
CA MET A 137 0.61 0.65 -14.55
C MET A 137 1.47 -0.24 -13.64
N TYR A 138 1.03 -1.49 -13.43
CA TYR A 138 1.75 -2.43 -12.54
C TYR A 138 2.97 -3.10 -13.19
N ASP A 139 3.03 -3.14 -14.52
CA ASP A 139 4.08 -3.79 -15.31
C ASP A 139 5.07 -2.83 -15.96
N SER A 140 4.83 -1.52 -15.86
CA SER A 140 5.69 -0.48 -16.41
C SER A 140 5.46 0.86 -15.70
N PRO A 141 6.44 1.78 -15.70
CA PRO A 141 6.29 3.05 -14.99
C PRO A 141 5.20 3.93 -15.60
N GLY A 142 4.37 4.54 -14.77
CA GLY A 142 3.34 5.51 -15.16
C GLY A 142 1.90 5.06 -14.91
N LEU A 143 0.98 5.66 -15.64
CA LEU A 143 -0.46 5.57 -15.45
C LEU A 143 -1.14 5.16 -16.75
N MET A 144 -2.36 4.66 -16.65
CA MET A 144 -3.14 4.30 -17.82
C MET A 144 -4.64 4.51 -17.62
N CYS A 145 -5.33 4.69 -18.74
CA CYS A 145 -6.78 4.62 -18.81
C CYS A 145 -7.22 3.74 -19.97
N ILE A 146 -8.37 3.08 -19.84
CA ILE A 146 -9.09 2.44 -20.93
C ILE A 146 -10.35 3.25 -21.18
N ILE A 147 -10.56 3.60 -22.44
CA ILE A 147 -11.69 4.40 -22.89
C ILE A 147 -12.46 3.62 -23.94
N SER A 148 -13.78 3.60 -23.81
CA SER A 148 -14.66 3.10 -24.86
C SER A 148 -15.07 4.24 -25.78
N ILE A 149 -15.10 3.95 -27.08
CA ILE A 149 -15.44 4.91 -28.12
C ILE A 149 -16.51 4.29 -28.99
N GLN A 150 -17.67 4.96 -29.06
CA GLN A 150 -18.81 4.53 -29.85
C GLN A 150 -18.89 5.38 -31.14
N PRO A 151 -18.26 4.94 -32.26
CA PRO A 151 -18.35 5.65 -33.53
C PRO A 151 -19.76 5.68 -34.11
N ASN A 152 -20.54 4.62 -33.89
CA ASN A 152 -21.93 4.46 -34.34
C ASN A 152 -22.71 3.59 -33.34
N ALA A 153 -24.02 3.43 -33.54
CA ALA A 153 -24.89 2.76 -32.57
C ALA A 153 -24.46 1.31 -32.24
N ASP A 154 -23.87 0.59 -33.19
CA ASP A 154 -23.64 -0.86 -33.09
C ASP A 154 -22.19 -1.23 -32.73
N VAL A 155 -21.25 -0.30 -32.88
CA VAL A 155 -19.81 -0.56 -32.70
C VAL A 155 -19.27 0.21 -31.51
N ILE A 156 -18.57 -0.50 -30.61
CA ILE A 156 -17.79 0.09 -29.51
C ILE A 156 -16.35 -0.37 -29.65
N ASN A 157 -15.40 0.56 -29.62
CA ASN A 157 -13.97 0.28 -29.63
C ASN A 157 -13.36 0.65 -28.29
N TYR A 158 -12.41 -0.15 -27.81
CA TYR A 158 -11.69 0.11 -26.56
C TYR A 158 -10.25 0.52 -26.87
N VAL A 159 -9.81 1.62 -26.27
CA VAL A 159 -8.46 2.16 -26.44
C VAL A 159 -7.81 2.32 -25.08
N LYS A 160 -6.65 1.69 -24.91
CA LYS A 160 -5.75 1.88 -23.78
C LYS A 160 -4.83 3.06 -24.06
N ILE A 161 -4.79 4.02 -23.16
CA ILE A 161 -3.95 5.22 -23.20
C ILE A 161 -2.99 5.14 -22.02
N GLY A 162 -1.68 5.08 -22.31
CA GLY A 162 -0.65 5.20 -21.27
C GLY A 162 -0.16 6.64 -21.17
N PHE A 163 0.10 7.11 -19.96
CA PHE A 163 0.62 8.47 -19.72
C PHE A 163 1.45 8.52 -18.43
N LEU A 164 2.14 9.64 -18.22
CA LEU A 164 2.99 9.90 -17.06
C LEU A 164 2.32 10.94 -16.14
N SER A 165 2.77 11.02 -14.90
CA SER A 165 2.32 11.98 -13.87
C SER A 165 2.63 13.45 -14.20
N ASN A 166 3.42 13.70 -15.25
CA ASN A 166 3.67 15.02 -15.82
C ASN A 166 2.75 15.36 -17.02
N GLY A 167 1.85 14.44 -17.41
CA GLY A 167 0.92 14.61 -18.53
C GLY A 167 1.44 14.11 -19.89
N SER A 168 2.69 13.65 -19.99
CA SER A 168 3.25 13.08 -21.23
C SER A 168 2.59 11.77 -21.60
N THR A 169 2.41 11.50 -22.89
CA THR A 169 1.64 10.35 -23.39
C THR A 169 2.52 9.26 -23.99
N LYS A 170 2.03 8.03 -23.93
CA LYS A 170 2.53 6.86 -24.65
C LYS A 170 1.60 6.56 -25.82
N GLU A 171 2.09 5.77 -26.78
CA GLU A 171 1.26 5.37 -27.92
C GLU A 171 0.01 4.60 -27.45
N PRO A 172 -1.20 5.03 -27.87
CA PRO A 172 -2.44 4.33 -27.54
C PRO A 172 -2.47 2.95 -28.19
N THR A 173 -3.00 1.97 -27.47
CA THR A 173 -3.15 0.59 -27.96
C THR A 173 -4.62 0.21 -28.02
N LYS A 174 -5.05 -0.47 -29.08
CA LYS A 174 -6.41 -1.01 -29.16
C LYS A 174 -6.54 -2.24 -28.26
N LEU A 175 -7.64 -2.34 -27.52
CA LEU A 175 -8.02 -3.54 -26.79
C LEU A 175 -9.05 -4.32 -27.61
N GLU A 176 -8.71 -5.54 -28.02
CA GLU A 176 -9.54 -6.36 -28.92
C GLU A 176 -10.63 -7.11 -28.15
N ILE A 177 -11.74 -6.44 -27.89
CA ILE A 177 -12.94 -7.06 -27.30
C ILE A 177 -13.92 -7.42 -28.41
N ASP A 178 -14.40 -8.68 -28.44
CA ASP A 178 -15.47 -9.11 -29.34
C ASP A 178 -16.83 -8.57 -28.88
N THR A 179 -17.14 -7.35 -29.30
CA THR A 179 -18.42 -6.70 -28.99
C THR A 179 -19.61 -7.31 -29.73
N ASN A 180 -19.41 -8.27 -30.65
CA ASN A 180 -20.51 -8.99 -31.28
C ASN A 180 -20.99 -10.13 -30.38
N ALA A 181 -20.06 -10.82 -29.71
CA ALA A 181 -20.39 -11.87 -28.75
C ALA A 181 -20.74 -11.33 -27.36
N TYR A 182 -20.17 -10.19 -26.97
CA TYR A 182 -20.19 -9.71 -25.59
C TYR A 182 -20.72 -8.27 -25.44
N SER A 183 -21.34 -8.01 -24.29
CA SER A 183 -21.63 -6.67 -23.77
C SER A 183 -20.75 -6.44 -22.55
N VAL A 184 -19.83 -5.47 -22.62
CA VAL A 184 -18.89 -5.18 -21.52
C VAL A 184 -19.62 -4.44 -20.41
N ASP A 185 -19.44 -4.90 -19.18
CA ASP A 185 -19.96 -4.25 -17.99
C ASP A 185 -18.90 -3.35 -17.34
N ARG A 186 -17.70 -3.90 -17.09
CA ARG A 186 -16.58 -3.14 -16.54
C ARG A 186 -15.24 -3.82 -16.79
N ILE A 187 -14.15 -3.05 -16.79
CA ILE A 187 -12.77 -3.54 -16.94
C ILE A 187 -12.00 -3.28 -15.65
N TYR A 188 -11.21 -4.27 -15.22
CA TYR A 188 -10.36 -4.19 -14.02
C TYR A 188 -8.91 -4.52 -14.34
N SER A 189 -7.99 -3.80 -13.70
CA SER A 189 -6.56 -4.14 -13.71
C SER A 189 -6.30 -5.43 -12.93
N LEU A 190 -5.33 -6.20 -13.42
CA LEU A 190 -4.71 -7.29 -12.68
C LEU A 190 -3.35 -6.83 -12.16
N TYR A 191 -3.12 -6.96 -10.86
CA TYR A 191 -1.90 -6.51 -10.17
C TYR A 191 -0.65 -7.26 -10.65
N ASN A 192 -0.78 -8.53 -11.04
CA ASN A 192 0.31 -9.31 -11.65
C ASN A 192 0.34 -9.22 -13.19
N GLY A 193 -0.21 -8.15 -13.75
CA GLY A 193 -0.23 -7.84 -15.18
C GLY A 193 -1.51 -8.29 -15.88
N GLY A 194 -1.91 -7.53 -16.91
CA GLY A 194 -3.12 -7.76 -17.70
C GLY A 194 -4.39 -7.11 -17.14
N TYR A 195 -5.52 -7.52 -17.69
CA TYR A 195 -6.84 -6.98 -17.39
C TYR A 195 -7.89 -8.08 -17.42
N VAL A 196 -8.99 -7.89 -16.70
CA VAL A 196 -10.20 -8.69 -16.84
C VAL A 196 -11.37 -7.76 -17.19
N ALA A 197 -12.04 -8.05 -18.31
CA ALA A 197 -13.30 -7.42 -18.67
C ALA A 197 -14.43 -8.32 -18.19
N SER A 198 -15.28 -7.81 -17.30
CA SER A 198 -16.55 -8.47 -17.00
C SER A 198 -17.51 -8.22 -18.16
N VAL A 199 -18.14 -9.28 -18.64
CA VAL A 199 -19.01 -9.23 -19.81
C VAL A 199 -20.27 -10.06 -19.62
N ARG A 200 -21.34 -9.62 -20.28
CA ARG A 200 -22.57 -10.38 -20.53
C ARG A 200 -22.51 -11.00 -21.92
N LEU A 201 -22.84 -12.27 -22.04
CA LEU A 201 -22.99 -12.91 -23.34
C LEU A 201 -24.25 -12.39 -24.03
N LYS A 202 -24.11 -12.02 -25.32
CA LYS A 202 -25.25 -11.66 -26.16
C LYS A 202 -25.99 -12.92 -26.61
N ASP A 203 -27.29 -12.76 -26.85
CA ASP A 203 -28.16 -13.81 -27.41
C ASP A 203 -28.24 -15.11 -26.60
N THR A 204 -27.87 -15.09 -25.31
CA THR A 204 -28.07 -16.21 -24.38
C THR A 204 -29.27 -15.97 -23.46
N LEU A 205 -30.15 -16.97 -23.35
CA LEU A 205 -31.18 -17.05 -22.32
C LEU A 205 -30.96 -18.33 -21.48
N PRO A 206 -30.84 -18.23 -20.14
CA PRO A 206 -30.88 -17.00 -19.34
C PRO A 206 -29.64 -16.10 -19.57
N ILE A 207 -29.71 -14.84 -19.12
CA ILE A 207 -28.57 -13.92 -19.20
C ILE A 207 -27.40 -14.53 -18.42
N THR A 208 -26.27 -14.69 -19.12
CA THR A 208 -25.06 -15.27 -18.55
C THR A 208 -23.93 -14.26 -18.59
N SER A 209 -23.12 -14.26 -17.53
CA SER A 209 -21.96 -13.37 -17.42
C SER A 209 -20.70 -14.14 -17.10
N THR A 210 -19.59 -13.61 -17.60
CA THR A 210 -18.25 -14.19 -17.47
C THR A 210 -17.20 -13.07 -17.44
N GLY A 211 -15.94 -13.44 -17.26
CA GLY A 211 -14.79 -12.56 -17.41
C GLY A 211 -14.02 -12.91 -18.67
N ILE A 212 -13.46 -11.92 -19.35
CA ILE A 212 -12.50 -12.12 -20.44
C ILE A 212 -11.16 -11.55 -20.01
N ILE A 213 -10.13 -12.38 -20.04
CA ILE A 213 -8.80 -12.04 -19.53
C ILE A 213 -7.91 -11.62 -20.70
N TYR A 214 -7.22 -10.50 -20.54
CA TYR A 214 -6.32 -9.92 -21.52
C TYR A 214 -4.91 -9.76 -20.95
N TYR A 215 -3.90 -9.92 -21.80
CA TYR A 215 -2.53 -9.53 -21.47
C TYR A 215 -2.40 -8.01 -21.37
N SER A 216 -1.34 -7.51 -20.73
CA SER A 216 -1.08 -6.07 -20.59
C SER A 216 -1.00 -5.31 -21.92
N LYS A 217 -0.63 -6.00 -23.01
CA LYS A 217 -0.55 -5.43 -24.37
C LYS A 217 -1.91 -5.35 -25.08
N GLY A 218 -2.98 -5.88 -24.48
CA GLY A 218 -4.34 -5.84 -25.03
C GLY A 218 -4.76 -7.06 -25.84
N ASN A 219 -3.87 -8.04 -26.03
CA ASN A 219 -4.22 -9.30 -26.69
C ASN A 219 -5.06 -10.18 -25.75
N LEU A 220 -6.06 -10.87 -26.31
CA LEU A 220 -6.85 -11.87 -25.59
C LEU A 220 -5.95 -12.98 -25.02
N PHE A 221 -6.17 -13.34 -23.77
CA PHE A 221 -5.53 -14.49 -23.14
C PHE A 221 -6.49 -15.70 -23.15
N ARG A 222 -7.58 -15.63 -22.39
CA ARG A 222 -8.66 -16.64 -22.36
C ARG A 222 -9.94 -16.10 -21.73
N GLU A 223 -11.03 -16.81 -21.92
CA GLU A 223 -12.25 -16.65 -21.10
C GLU A 223 -11.96 -17.11 -19.66
N TRP A 224 -12.62 -16.49 -18.70
CA TRP A 224 -12.50 -16.81 -17.29
C TRP A 224 -13.03 -18.22 -17.01
N ASP A 225 -12.22 -19.06 -16.37
CA ASP A 225 -12.53 -20.48 -16.15
C ASP A 225 -13.56 -20.73 -15.02
N CYS A 226 -14.25 -19.70 -14.56
CA CYS A 226 -15.31 -19.83 -13.57
C CYS A 226 -16.62 -20.20 -14.28
N PRO A 227 -17.46 -21.07 -13.69
CA PRO A 227 -18.74 -21.41 -14.30
C PRO A 227 -19.60 -20.17 -14.52
N ARG A 228 -20.25 -20.13 -15.68
CA ARG A 228 -21.02 -18.95 -16.10
C ARG A 228 -22.08 -18.62 -15.07
N ILE A 229 -22.10 -17.37 -14.65
CA ILE A 229 -23.06 -16.92 -13.64
C ILE A 229 -24.34 -16.53 -14.34
N VAL A 230 -25.45 -17.10 -13.86
CA VAL A 230 -26.80 -16.78 -14.34
C VAL A 230 -27.38 -15.71 -13.43
N GLY A 231 -27.98 -14.67 -14.02
CA GLY A 231 -28.64 -13.61 -13.26
C GLY A 231 -28.82 -12.34 -14.07
N ASN A 232 -29.73 -11.48 -13.63
CA ASN A 232 -30.04 -10.21 -14.29
C ASN A 232 -29.24 -9.04 -13.70
N LEU A 233 -28.79 -9.16 -12.44
CA LEU A 233 -28.05 -8.13 -11.71
C LEU A 233 -26.68 -8.67 -11.28
N ILE A 234 -25.63 -8.00 -11.76
CA ILE A 234 -24.26 -8.12 -11.26
C ILE A 234 -23.90 -6.75 -10.74
N VAL A 235 -23.64 -6.61 -9.44
CA VAL A 235 -23.65 -5.27 -8.83
C VAL A 235 -22.40 -4.98 -8.01
N PRO A 236 -21.77 -5.95 -7.34
CA PRO A 236 -20.35 -5.79 -7.06
C PRO A 236 -19.49 -6.89 -7.71
N GLN A 237 -18.42 -6.46 -8.38
CA GLN A 237 -17.37 -7.30 -8.93
C GLN A 237 -16.03 -6.53 -8.87
N GLY A 238 -14.91 -7.24 -8.87
CA GLY A 238 -13.59 -6.61 -8.85
C GLY A 238 -12.44 -7.59 -8.72
N THR A 239 -11.24 -7.05 -8.55
CA THR A 239 -10.00 -7.81 -8.43
C THR A 239 -9.32 -7.54 -7.09
N PHE A 240 -8.93 -8.61 -6.40
CA PHE A 240 -8.05 -8.51 -5.25
C PHE A 240 -6.58 -8.37 -5.69
N PRO A 241 -5.69 -7.86 -4.82
CA PRO A 241 -4.26 -7.69 -5.13
C PRO A 241 -3.52 -8.97 -5.55
N ASN A 242 -4.06 -10.15 -5.26
CA ASN A 242 -3.51 -11.44 -5.66
C ASN A 242 -4.10 -11.97 -6.99
N ASN A 243 -4.70 -11.09 -7.80
CA ASN A 243 -5.42 -11.42 -9.03
C ASN A 243 -6.65 -12.33 -8.85
N THR A 244 -7.18 -12.48 -7.63
CA THR A 244 -8.49 -13.12 -7.46
C THR A 244 -9.59 -12.19 -7.97
N PHE A 245 -10.21 -12.57 -9.08
CA PHE A 245 -11.41 -11.91 -9.58
C PHE A 245 -12.62 -12.46 -8.84
N TRP A 246 -13.52 -11.56 -8.44
CA TRP A 246 -14.75 -11.90 -7.75
C TRP A 246 -15.94 -11.19 -8.39
N MET A 247 -17.08 -11.86 -8.40
CA MET A 247 -18.32 -11.36 -8.98
C MET A 247 -19.51 -11.86 -8.15
N PHE A 248 -20.49 -10.98 -7.93
CA PHE A 248 -21.76 -11.33 -7.33
C PHE A 248 -22.86 -11.35 -8.37
N SER A 249 -23.81 -12.27 -8.21
CA SER A 249 -25.03 -12.30 -9.00
C SER A 249 -26.25 -12.60 -8.16
N ASP A 250 -27.38 -12.06 -8.60
CA ASP A 250 -28.72 -12.30 -8.07
C ASP A 250 -29.33 -13.64 -8.51
N GLY A 251 -28.64 -14.41 -9.37
CA GLY A 251 -29.05 -15.75 -9.74
C GLY A 251 -28.14 -16.86 -9.21
N GLY A 252 -28.61 -18.10 -9.40
CA GLY A 252 -27.95 -19.33 -8.94
C GLY A 252 -26.82 -19.81 -9.85
N TYR A 253 -26.18 -20.89 -9.43
CA TYR A 253 -25.13 -21.59 -10.19
C TYR A 253 -25.75 -22.66 -11.10
N ASN A 254 -25.46 -22.60 -12.41
CA ASN A 254 -25.82 -23.63 -13.37
C ASN A 254 -24.59 -24.49 -13.70
N GLU A 255 -24.47 -25.66 -13.08
CA GLU A 255 -23.53 -26.68 -13.54
C GLU A 255 -24.13 -27.39 -14.75
N VAL A 256 -23.65 -27.05 -15.94
CA VAL A 256 -24.02 -27.79 -17.16
C VAL A 256 -23.11 -29.01 -17.26
N ASN A 257 -23.44 -30.09 -16.54
CA ASN A 257 -22.92 -31.41 -16.90
C ASN A 257 -23.79 -31.95 -18.04
N GLU A 258 -23.17 -32.32 -19.17
CA GLU A 258 -23.83 -32.76 -20.43
C GLU A 258 -24.86 -33.90 -20.28
N THR A 259 -24.96 -34.53 -19.10
CA THR A 259 -25.89 -35.62 -18.84
C THR A 259 -26.84 -35.41 -17.66
N ASN A 260 -26.79 -34.30 -16.91
CA ASN A 260 -27.72 -34.04 -15.80
C ASN A 260 -27.88 -32.54 -15.54
N SER A 261 -28.91 -31.94 -16.14
CA SER A 261 -29.36 -30.57 -15.87
C SER A 261 -30.12 -30.50 -14.54
N LYS A 262 -29.39 -30.52 -13.41
CA LYS A 262 -29.92 -30.03 -12.13
C LYS A 262 -29.24 -28.71 -11.79
N SER A 263 -29.83 -27.65 -12.33
CA SER A 263 -29.61 -26.27 -11.92
C SER A 263 -29.84 -26.14 -10.40
N LEU A 264 -28.90 -25.56 -9.66
CA LEU A 264 -29.10 -25.13 -8.26
C LEU A 264 -29.79 -23.75 -8.20
N ILE A 265 -30.56 -23.39 -9.22
CA ILE A 265 -31.58 -22.35 -9.08
C ILE A 265 -32.62 -22.96 -8.15
N GLU A 266 -32.53 -22.66 -6.84
CA GLU A 266 -33.64 -22.94 -5.92
C GLU A 266 -34.91 -22.38 -6.57
N ASP A 267 -35.98 -23.18 -6.61
CA ASP A 267 -37.28 -22.87 -7.24
C ASP A 267 -37.95 -21.58 -6.72
N ASN A 268 -37.27 -20.80 -5.87
CA ASN A 268 -37.73 -19.59 -5.20
C ASN A 268 -36.94 -18.31 -5.56
N ASN A 269 -36.30 -18.21 -6.73
CA ASN A 269 -35.89 -16.94 -7.37
C ASN A 269 -35.19 -15.87 -6.46
N SER A 270 -34.50 -16.27 -5.40
CA SER A 270 -33.92 -15.33 -4.44
C SER A 270 -32.71 -15.92 -3.72
N GLY A 271 -31.57 -15.99 -4.43
CA GLY A 271 -30.29 -16.35 -3.85
C GLY A 271 -29.19 -15.48 -4.44
N TRP A 272 -28.40 -14.83 -3.58
CA TRP A 272 -27.18 -14.15 -4.02
C TRP A 272 -26.02 -15.14 -4.02
N SER A 273 -25.32 -15.26 -5.14
CA SER A 273 -24.10 -16.05 -5.25
C SER A 273 -22.87 -15.15 -5.38
N MET A 274 -21.79 -15.49 -4.69
CA MET A 274 -20.48 -14.89 -4.87
C MET A 274 -19.55 -15.94 -5.45
N MET A 275 -18.92 -15.63 -6.57
CA MET A 275 -17.90 -16.48 -7.16
C MET A 275 -16.56 -15.77 -7.10
N THR A 276 -15.51 -16.54 -6.79
CA THR A 276 -14.15 -16.04 -6.76
C THR A 276 -13.25 -17.03 -7.47
N THR A 277 -12.30 -16.54 -8.23
CA THR A 277 -11.32 -17.40 -8.89
C THR A 277 -10.00 -16.65 -8.99
N ASN A 278 -8.93 -17.35 -8.62
CA ASN A 278 -7.59 -16.82 -8.75
C ASN A 278 -7.17 -16.83 -10.23
N ILE A 279 -6.99 -15.66 -10.82
CA ILE A 279 -6.45 -15.54 -12.18
C ILE A 279 -4.94 -15.71 -12.11
N GLN A 280 -4.43 -16.65 -12.91
CA GLN A 280 -3.00 -16.92 -12.98
C GLN A 280 -2.18 -15.66 -13.29
N ARG A 281 -0.94 -15.63 -12.80
CA ARG A 281 -0.02 -14.51 -12.99
C ARG A 281 0.40 -14.44 -14.46
N LEU A 282 0.06 -13.34 -15.13
CA LEU A 282 0.25 -13.20 -16.58
C LEU A 282 1.65 -12.68 -16.96
N ALA A 283 2.40 -12.13 -16.01
CA ALA A 283 3.72 -11.55 -16.21
C ALA A 283 4.91 -12.48 -15.86
N MET A 284 4.73 -13.80 -15.89
CA MET A 284 5.84 -14.74 -15.70
C MET A 284 6.84 -14.67 -16.88
N PRO A 285 8.16 -14.81 -16.66
CA PRO A 285 8.87 -15.15 -15.41
C PRO A 285 9.30 -13.91 -14.58
N PHE A 286 8.83 -12.71 -14.93
CA PHE A 286 9.23 -11.47 -14.27
C PHE A 286 8.69 -11.37 -12.85
N ASP A 287 7.55 -12.00 -12.60
CA ASP A 287 6.93 -11.99 -11.29
C ASP A 287 7.59 -12.98 -10.31
N LYS A 288 8.22 -12.44 -9.26
CA LYS A 288 8.99 -13.19 -8.27
C LYS A 288 8.26 -13.45 -6.96
N GLY A 289 6.98 -13.10 -6.85
CA GLY A 289 6.20 -13.32 -5.63
C GLY A 289 6.05 -12.11 -4.72
N TYR A 290 6.75 -11.01 -5.00
CA TYR A 290 6.67 -9.77 -4.21
C TYR A 290 5.44 -8.89 -4.52
N ASN A 291 4.56 -9.36 -5.41
CA ASN A 291 3.47 -8.58 -5.98
C ASN A 291 3.89 -7.22 -6.57
N ASN A 292 5.10 -7.19 -7.13
CA ASN A 292 5.70 -6.02 -7.75
C ASN A 292 6.58 -6.48 -8.91
N LEU A 293 6.11 -6.23 -10.13
CA LEU A 293 6.78 -6.70 -11.36
C LEU A 293 8.11 -5.99 -11.65
N ASN A 294 8.44 -4.94 -10.88
CA ASN A 294 9.69 -4.22 -11.00
C ASN A 294 10.83 -4.86 -10.18
N VAL A 295 10.51 -5.75 -9.23
CA VAL A 295 11.47 -6.42 -8.35
C VAL A 295 12.02 -7.67 -9.03
N ASN A 296 13.34 -7.74 -9.14
CA ASN A 296 14.05 -8.88 -9.70
C ASN A 296 14.44 -9.91 -8.63
N THR A 297 15.02 -9.47 -7.52
CA THR A 297 15.43 -10.34 -6.39
C THR A 297 15.51 -9.54 -5.10
N THR A 298 15.48 -10.23 -3.97
CA THR A 298 15.78 -9.66 -2.65
C THR A 298 16.81 -10.49 -1.92
N LEU A 299 17.48 -9.89 -0.95
CA LEU A 299 18.30 -10.57 0.04
C LEU A 299 17.85 -10.13 1.44
N PRO A 300 17.35 -11.05 2.29
CA PRO A 300 17.12 -12.47 2.02
C PRO A 300 15.97 -12.68 1.02
N GLU A 301 15.90 -13.86 0.43
CA GLU A 301 14.77 -14.29 -0.41
C GLU A 301 13.53 -14.63 0.44
N ILE A 302 12.36 -14.74 -0.20
CA ILE A 302 11.13 -15.15 0.49
C ILE A 302 11.31 -16.57 1.03
N GLY A 303 11.03 -16.77 2.32
CA GLY A 303 11.11 -18.06 3.00
C GLY A 303 12.52 -18.46 3.45
N GLU A 304 13.53 -17.62 3.24
CA GLU A 304 14.90 -17.89 3.72
C GLU A 304 14.98 -17.79 5.26
N THR A 305 16.00 -18.43 5.84
CA THR A 305 16.33 -18.30 7.26
C THR A 305 17.62 -17.49 7.42
N ILE A 306 17.57 -16.41 8.21
CA ILE A 306 18.69 -15.51 8.47
C ILE A 306 19.26 -15.69 9.89
N ASN A 307 20.52 -15.30 10.08
CA ASN A 307 21.14 -15.28 11.40
C ASN A 307 20.55 -14.17 12.27
N LEU A 308 20.60 -14.36 13.59
CA LEU A 308 20.17 -13.35 14.54
C LEU A 308 21.01 -12.08 14.44
N GLY A 309 20.35 -10.92 14.47
CA GLY A 309 21.00 -9.62 14.39
C GLY A 309 21.56 -9.26 13.01
N THR A 310 21.15 -9.97 11.95
CA THR A 310 21.45 -9.57 10.56
C THR A 310 21.03 -8.12 10.33
N THR A 311 21.94 -7.31 9.80
CA THR A 311 21.73 -5.85 9.62
C THR A 311 21.65 -5.41 8.17
N LEU A 312 21.99 -6.27 7.19
CA LEU A 312 22.06 -5.88 5.79
C LEU A 312 21.05 -6.65 4.95
N PHE A 313 20.29 -5.89 4.17
CA PHE A 313 19.22 -6.37 3.31
C PHE A 313 19.36 -5.68 1.97
N SER A 314 18.80 -6.27 0.91
CA SER A 314 18.76 -5.59 -0.37
C SER A 314 17.54 -5.97 -1.20
N ILE A 315 17.14 -5.04 -2.04
CA ILE A 315 16.15 -5.23 -3.08
C ILE A 315 16.75 -4.78 -4.41
N THR A 316 16.72 -5.67 -5.39
CA THR A 316 17.25 -5.41 -6.73
C THR A 316 16.10 -5.31 -7.71
N TYR A 317 16.07 -4.21 -8.47
CA TYR A 317 15.08 -3.93 -9.49
C TYR A 317 15.59 -4.29 -10.89
N TYR A 318 14.69 -4.59 -11.83
CA TYR A 318 15.07 -4.85 -13.22
C TYR A 318 15.67 -3.60 -13.90
N LYS A 319 15.11 -2.43 -13.58
CA LYS A 319 15.50 -1.12 -14.13
C LYS A 319 16.10 -0.22 -13.04
N PRO A 320 16.95 0.76 -13.43
CA PRO A 320 17.47 1.74 -12.49
C PRO A 320 16.37 2.57 -11.82
N VAL A 321 16.53 2.83 -10.53
CA VAL A 321 15.59 3.57 -9.68
C VAL A 321 16.25 4.77 -9.01
N VAL A 322 15.44 5.62 -8.39
CA VAL A 322 15.88 6.68 -7.48
C VAL A 322 15.02 6.64 -6.22
N THR A 323 15.62 6.92 -5.07
CA THR A 323 14.92 6.94 -3.78
C THR A 323 13.95 8.11 -3.71
N SER A 324 12.80 7.89 -3.09
CA SER A 324 11.74 8.88 -2.88
C SER A 324 11.18 8.73 -1.46
N VAL A 325 10.27 9.62 -1.07
CA VAL A 325 9.60 9.57 0.23
C VAL A 325 8.29 8.80 0.06
N GLY A 326 8.24 7.60 0.65
CA GLY A 326 7.03 6.77 0.72
C GLY A 326 5.98 7.36 1.68
N THR A 327 4.77 6.81 1.63
CA THR A 327 3.59 7.37 2.31
C THR A 327 3.16 6.59 3.55
N GLY A 328 3.89 5.55 3.97
CA GLY A 328 3.40 4.58 4.94
C GLY A 328 3.57 4.97 6.40
N GLN A 329 2.66 4.46 7.22
CA GLN A 329 2.57 4.71 8.66
C GLN A 329 2.32 3.39 9.42
N LEU A 330 3.14 2.37 9.15
CA LEU A 330 3.10 1.12 9.90
C LEU A 330 4.07 1.18 11.09
N ILE A 331 3.56 0.75 12.26
CA ILE A 331 4.40 0.54 13.44
C ILE A 331 5.11 -0.81 13.27
N LEU A 332 6.34 -0.75 12.78
CA LEU A 332 7.25 -1.89 12.68
C LEU A 332 8.33 -1.78 13.75
N LYS A 333 9.08 -2.86 13.96
CA LYS A 333 10.29 -2.85 14.82
C LYS A 333 11.34 -1.83 14.38
N GLN A 334 11.32 -1.45 13.11
CA GLN A 334 12.12 -0.37 12.58
C GLN A 334 11.44 0.20 11.33
N SER A 335 11.39 1.53 11.21
CA SER A 335 10.82 2.22 10.07
C SER A 335 11.65 3.47 9.75
N TYR A 336 11.98 3.70 8.48
CA TYR A 336 12.71 4.89 8.04
C TYR A 336 12.43 5.17 6.56
N SER A 337 12.64 6.42 6.14
CA SER A 337 12.52 6.80 4.74
C SER A 337 13.73 6.33 3.92
N ALA A 338 13.50 6.04 2.64
CA ALA A 338 14.54 5.61 1.71
C ALA A 338 15.60 6.70 1.42
N ASN A 339 15.36 7.95 1.84
CA ASN A 339 16.30 9.06 1.69
C ASN A 339 17.26 9.24 2.90
N THR A 340 17.37 8.24 3.76
CA THR A 340 18.22 8.26 4.96
C THR A 340 19.52 7.47 4.74
N PRO A 341 20.54 7.64 5.59
CA PRO A 341 21.77 6.84 5.51
C PRO A 341 21.56 5.32 5.68
N PHE A 342 20.39 4.88 6.14
CA PHE A 342 20.03 3.48 6.27
C PHE A 342 19.64 2.84 4.93
N ALA A 343 19.44 3.63 3.88
CA ALA A 343 19.08 3.19 2.54
C ALA A 343 20.12 3.71 1.53
N LEU A 344 20.88 2.81 0.92
CA LEU A 344 21.96 3.14 0.01
C LEU A 344 21.70 2.53 -1.35
N LEU A 345 21.68 3.37 -2.37
CA LEU A 345 21.52 2.92 -3.75
C LEU A 345 22.89 2.59 -4.35
N SER A 346 22.98 1.44 -5.01
CA SER A 346 24.16 1.00 -5.74
C SER A 346 24.56 1.96 -6.87
N GLN A 347 25.81 1.85 -7.35
CA GLN A 347 26.32 2.72 -8.42
C GLN A 347 25.55 2.55 -9.75
N ASP A 348 25.08 1.34 -10.06
CA ASP A 348 24.24 1.06 -11.23
C ASP A 348 22.77 1.46 -11.03
N LYS A 349 22.44 1.97 -9.83
CA LYS A 349 21.11 2.43 -9.42
C LYS A 349 20.03 1.35 -9.44
N LYS A 350 20.37 0.06 -9.43
CA LYS A 350 19.39 -1.03 -9.47
C LYS A 350 19.16 -1.71 -8.13
N THR A 351 20.12 -1.67 -7.22
CA THR A 351 20.04 -2.36 -5.93
C THR A 351 19.99 -1.33 -4.82
N LEU A 352 18.91 -1.37 -4.04
CA LEU A 352 18.77 -0.60 -2.82
C LEU A 352 19.17 -1.48 -1.64
N THR A 353 20.28 -1.14 -1.00
CA THR A 353 20.73 -1.76 0.25
C THR A 353 20.07 -1.09 1.43
N LEU A 354 19.53 -1.89 2.33
CA LEU A 354 18.79 -1.45 3.52
C LEU A 354 19.54 -1.92 4.77
N SER A 355 19.71 -1.01 5.72
CA SER A 355 20.39 -1.26 6.98
C SER A 355 19.37 -1.38 8.11
N ALA A 356 19.40 -2.49 8.82
CA ALA A 356 18.62 -2.74 10.02
C ALA A 356 19.49 -2.60 11.27
N LEU A 357 18.84 -2.26 12.38
CA LEU A 357 19.43 -2.33 13.70
C LEU A 357 19.65 -3.79 14.09
N ASN A 358 20.72 -4.06 14.86
CA ASN A 358 20.97 -5.39 15.41
C ASN A 358 19.81 -5.88 16.32
N SER A 359 19.02 -4.96 16.86
CA SER A 359 17.82 -5.22 17.67
C SER A 359 16.57 -5.57 16.86
N THR A 360 16.60 -5.45 15.53
CA THR A 360 15.41 -5.65 14.69
C THR A 360 15.08 -7.14 14.54
N PHE A 361 16.05 -7.93 14.07
CA PHE A 361 15.90 -9.36 13.79
C PHE A 361 16.55 -10.24 14.87
N ASN A 362 16.17 -10.00 16.12
CA ASN A 362 16.83 -10.56 17.30
C ASN A 362 16.03 -11.63 18.04
N ASN A 363 14.73 -11.82 17.76
CA ASN A 363 13.95 -12.91 18.34
C ASN A 363 14.23 -14.23 17.60
N PRO A 364 14.67 -15.31 18.29
CA PRO A 364 14.90 -16.63 17.71
C PRO A 364 13.65 -17.29 17.12
N GLY A 365 13.82 -17.99 16.01
CA GLY A 365 12.77 -18.83 15.40
C GLY A 365 11.49 -18.08 15.03
N LYS A 366 11.56 -16.77 14.77
CA LYS A 366 10.39 -15.93 14.44
C LYS A 366 10.39 -15.53 12.98
N ASN A 367 9.18 -15.34 12.46
CA ASN A 367 8.97 -14.79 11.13
C ASN A 367 8.96 -13.26 11.21
N TYR A 368 9.63 -12.64 10.25
CA TYR A 368 9.65 -11.21 10.06
C TYR A 368 9.13 -10.88 8.67
N THR A 369 8.51 -9.71 8.55
CA THR A 369 8.11 -9.16 7.26
C THR A 369 8.80 -7.83 7.03
N VAL A 370 9.27 -7.62 5.81
CA VAL A 370 9.77 -6.34 5.34
C VAL A 370 8.72 -5.71 4.44
N VAL A 371 8.40 -4.46 4.73
CA VAL A 371 7.43 -3.67 3.98
C VAL A 371 8.20 -2.56 3.27
N ILE A 372 7.95 -2.39 1.98
CA ILE A 372 8.42 -1.25 1.21
C ILE A 372 7.17 -0.49 0.78
N ASP A 373 7.07 0.79 1.11
CA ASP A 373 5.92 1.58 0.72
C ASP A 373 5.89 1.84 -0.79
N ASP A 374 4.69 2.04 -1.33
CA ASP A 374 4.52 2.63 -2.66
C ASP A 374 5.28 3.98 -2.70
N ASN A 375 5.90 4.28 -3.85
CA ASN A 375 6.71 5.49 -4.04
C ASN A 375 7.92 5.63 -3.09
N ALA A 376 8.34 4.57 -2.39
CA ALA A 376 9.65 4.54 -1.73
C ALA A 376 10.80 4.69 -2.74
N VAL A 377 10.58 4.21 -3.97
CA VAL A 377 11.47 4.43 -5.12
C VAL A 377 10.66 4.83 -6.35
N LYS A 378 11.34 5.48 -7.30
CA LYS A 378 10.82 5.85 -8.61
C LYS A 378 11.67 5.25 -9.71
N ASP A 379 11.08 5.02 -10.88
CA ASP A 379 11.85 4.73 -12.09
C ASP A 379 12.75 5.93 -12.43
N LEU A 380 14.03 5.68 -12.70
CA LEU A 380 14.97 6.77 -12.97
C LEU A 380 14.72 7.48 -14.31
N SER A 381 14.19 6.78 -15.31
CA SER A 381 14.06 7.31 -16.67
C SER A 381 12.82 8.18 -16.83
N PHE A 382 11.73 7.79 -16.18
CA PHE A 382 10.43 8.47 -16.27
C PHE A 382 10.08 9.28 -15.02
N GLU A 383 10.84 9.13 -13.93
CA GLU A 383 10.58 9.74 -12.62
C GLU A 383 9.20 9.37 -12.04
N GLU A 384 8.68 8.21 -12.43
CA GLU A 384 7.38 7.72 -12.00
C GLU A 384 7.50 6.85 -10.73
N PRO A 385 6.57 7.00 -9.77
CA PRO A 385 6.52 6.15 -8.58
C PRO A 385 6.38 4.68 -8.96
N LEU A 386 7.10 3.82 -8.24
CA LEU A 386 6.96 2.37 -8.38
C LEU A 386 6.17 1.80 -7.19
N LEU A 387 5.57 0.64 -7.43
CA LEU A 387 4.95 -0.14 -6.37
C LEU A 387 5.96 -0.48 -5.29
N GLY A 388 5.47 -0.62 -4.07
CA GLY A 388 6.20 -1.15 -2.94
C GLY A 388 6.16 -2.68 -2.85
N ILE A 389 6.37 -3.20 -1.65
CA ILE A 389 6.12 -4.58 -1.25
C ILE A 389 5.19 -4.52 -0.04
N SER A 390 3.96 -4.99 -0.22
CA SER A 390 2.94 -4.98 0.84
C SER A 390 3.29 -5.92 2.01
N PRO A 391 2.69 -5.70 3.19
CA PRO A 391 2.86 -6.58 4.33
C PRO A 391 2.57 -8.06 4.01
N ASN A 392 3.32 -8.96 4.64
CA ASN A 392 3.17 -10.41 4.51
C ASN A 392 3.56 -11.01 3.13
N LEU A 393 4.23 -10.25 2.26
CA LEU A 393 4.77 -10.79 1.00
C LEU A 393 6.24 -11.16 1.13
N TRP A 394 7.09 -10.23 1.56
CA TRP A 394 8.48 -10.51 1.84
C TRP A 394 8.62 -10.97 3.30
N ILE A 395 8.49 -12.29 3.49
CA ILE A 395 8.59 -12.98 4.78
C ILE A 395 9.83 -13.87 4.79
N PHE A 396 10.59 -13.83 5.87
CA PHE A 396 11.70 -14.73 6.18
C PHE A 396 11.73 -15.02 7.68
N SER A 397 12.51 -16.01 8.09
CA SER A 397 12.60 -16.44 9.49
C SER A 397 13.99 -16.20 10.05
N THR A 398 14.11 -16.01 11.35
CA THR A 398 15.40 -16.09 12.05
C THR A 398 15.74 -17.51 12.43
N GLU A 399 17.03 -17.82 12.53
CA GLU A 399 17.50 -19.09 13.07
C GLU A 399 16.91 -19.36 14.47
N SER A 400 16.62 -20.64 14.73
CA SER A 400 16.34 -21.10 16.09
C SER A 400 17.65 -21.36 16.79
N VAL A 401 17.74 -20.98 18.06
CA VAL A 401 18.92 -21.32 18.85
C VAL A 401 18.84 -22.83 19.17
N PRO A 402 19.91 -23.61 18.90
CA PRO A 402 19.86 -25.07 18.97
C PRO A 402 19.57 -25.58 20.39
N GLN A 403 18.78 -26.64 20.46
CA GLN A 403 18.37 -27.25 21.71
C GLN A 403 19.56 -27.87 22.44
N ARG A 404 19.93 -27.36 23.61
CA ARG A 404 20.96 -27.99 24.43
C ARG A 404 20.33 -29.12 25.24
N HIS A 405 20.50 -30.35 24.76
CA HIS A 405 20.52 -31.48 25.68
C HIS A 405 21.69 -31.30 26.63
N ASN A 406 21.38 -31.15 27.93
CA ASN A 406 22.31 -31.07 29.06
C ASN A 406 23.57 -31.94 28.87
N SER A 407 24.69 -31.32 28.49
CA SER A 407 26.01 -31.85 28.85
C SER A 407 26.85 -30.71 29.41
N MET A 408 27.33 -30.92 30.63
CA MET A 408 27.92 -29.92 31.52
C MET A 408 29.35 -29.51 31.10
N ILE A 409 29.78 -29.81 29.88
CA ILE A 409 31.19 -29.77 29.46
C ILE A 409 31.52 -28.62 28.49
N GLU A 410 30.54 -28.03 27.79
CA GLU A 410 30.83 -27.03 26.75
C GLU A 410 30.81 -25.55 27.19
N SER A 411 30.44 -25.23 28.44
CA SER A 411 30.47 -23.85 28.93
C SER A 411 31.88 -23.26 28.98
N PHE A 412 32.92 -24.10 28.93
CA PHE A 412 34.32 -23.68 28.93
C PHE A 412 34.91 -23.44 27.53
N LEU A 413 34.35 -24.04 26.46
CA LEU A 413 34.92 -23.96 25.11
C LEU A 413 34.34 -22.82 24.25
N LEU A 414 33.20 -22.24 24.65
CA LEU A 414 32.52 -21.17 23.89
C LEU A 414 33.02 -19.75 24.16
N LYS A 415 34.01 -19.53 25.04
CA LYS A 415 34.61 -18.20 25.23
C LYS A 415 35.42 -17.72 24.01
N ASN A 416 35.76 -18.62 23.08
CA ASN A 416 36.65 -18.32 21.95
C ASN A 416 35.94 -18.16 20.59
N TYR A 417 34.61 -18.28 20.51
CA TYR A 417 33.85 -18.01 19.28
C TYR A 417 32.86 -16.87 19.51
N SER A 418 32.93 -15.83 18.68
CA SER A 418 32.16 -14.59 18.74
C SER A 418 30.69 -14.75 18.33
N THR A 419 29.99 -15.77 18.84
CA THR A 419 28.53 -15.95 18.63
C THR A 419 27.81 -15.91 19.99
N PRO A 420 27.15 -14.79 20.35
CA PRO A 420 26.62 -14.61 21.69
C PRO A 420 25.16 -15.10 21.74
N PHE A 421 24.97 -16.38 22.04
CA PHE A 421 23.68 -16.82 22.58
C PHE A 421 23.92 -17.78 23.73
N VAL A 422 24.25 -17.21 24.89
CA VAL A 422 24.33 -17.95 26.15
C VAL A 422 22.95 -17.90 26.79
N TYR A 423 22.37 -19.06 27.06
CA TYR A 423 21.21 -19.17 27.95
C TYR A 423 21.63 -18.80 29.37
N THR A 424 21.45 -17.53 29.73
CA THR A 424 21.71 -17.05 31.08
C THR A 424 20.45 -17.24 31.92
N THR A 425 20.54 -18.02 32.99
CA THR A 425 19.49 -18.10 34.02
C THR A 425 19.55 -16.93 35.01
N ALA A 426 20.50 -16.00 34.81
CA ALA A 426 20.67 -14.82 35.64
C ALA A 426 19.62 -13.75 35.29
N GLN A 427 19.01 -13.18 36.33
CA GLN A 427 18.29 -11.92 36.21
C GLN A 427 19.32 -10.79 36.11
N GLU A 428 19.03 -9.78 35.29
CA GLU A 428 19.92 -8.64 35.09
C GLU A 428 19.26 -7.34 35.55
N HIS A 429 20.08 -6.33 35.79
CA HIS A 429 19.63 -5.00 36.13
C HIS A 429 20.13 -3.99 35.10
N ALA A 430 19.30 -3.01 34.82
CA ALA A 430 19.67 -1.94 33.91
C ALA A 430 19.07 -0.61 34.35
N LEU A 431 19.63 0.49 33.86
CA LEU A 431 19.14 1.83 34.08
C LEU A 431 18.68 2.44 32.76
N VAL A 432 17.63 3.25 32.85
CA VAL A 432 17.21 4.17 31.79
C VAL A 432 17.19 5.58 32.34
N ARG A 433 17.39 6.56 31.46
CA ARG A 433 17.29 7.97 31.81
C ARG A 433 16.07 8.59 31.15
N LEU A 434 15.32 9.39 31.90
CA LEU A 434 14.27 10.24 31.36
C LEU A 434 14.89 11.52 30.77
N MET A 435 14.25 12.08 29.73
CA MET A 435 14.59 13.42 29.24
C MET A 435 14.41 14.47 30.36
N GLY A 436 15.02 15.65 30.22
CA GLY A 436 15.00 16.69 31.25
C GLY A 436 13.58 17.11 31.66
N ASP A 437 12.76 17.48 30.69
CA ASP A 437 11.34 17.83 30.88
C ASP A 437 10.53 16.69 31.50
N ALA A 438 10.70 15.47 30.99
CA ALA A 438 10.07 14.27 31.51
C ALA A 438 10.49 13.97 32.96
N SER A 439 11.75 14.25 33.32
CA SER A 439 12.27 14.08 34.67
C SER A 439 11.59 15.03 35.66
N PHE A 440 11.43 16.30 35.30
CA PHE A 440 10.70 17.27 36.12
C PHE A 440 9.23 16.87 36.28
N ASN A 441 8.56 16.53 35.17
CA ASN A 441 7.17 16.08 35.20
C ASN A 441 7.00 14.84 36.08
N PHE A 442 7.84 13.81 35.91
CA PHE A 442 7.77 12.57 36.68
C PHE A 442 7.97 12.81 38.18
N LYS A 443 8.88 13.71 38.57
CA LYS A 443 9.14 14.05 39.97
C LYS A 443 7.89 14.58 40.66
N ASP A 444 7.13 15.44 39.98
CA ASP A 444 5.99 16.17 40.55
C ASP A 444 4.69 15.36 40.57
N LEU A 445 4.68 14.18 39.93
CA LEU A 445 3.56 13.24 39.99
C LEU A 445 3.34 12.71 41.43
N SER A 446 2.06 12.52 41.77
CA SER A 446 1.66 11.74 42.96
C SER A 446 2.10 10.27 42.87
N ASP A 447 2.18 9.56 43.98
CA ASP A 447 2.62 8.15 44.01
C ASP A 447 1.76 7.25 43.11
N THR A 448 0.45 7.49 43.07
CA THR A 448 -0.48 6.77 42.18
C THR A 448 -0.19 7.06 40.71
N GLN A 449 0.10 8.31 40.36
CA GLN A 449 0.45 8.69 38.99
C GLN A 449 1.83 8.16 38.57
N LYS A 450 2.83 8.21 39.46
CA LYS A 450 4.14 7.58 39.23
C LYS A 450 4.01 6.08 38.99
N SER A 451 3.16 5.41 39.77
CA SER A 451 2.89 3.98 39.60
C SER A 451 2.26 3.67 38.25
N LYS A 452 1.29 4.49 37.80
CA LYS A 452 0.70 4.36 36.46
C LYS A 452 1.74 4.60 35.36
N PHE A 453 2.54 5.65 35.50
CA PHE A 453 3.62 5.99 34.55
C PHE A 453 4.58 4.81 34.35
N VAL A 454 5.13 4.25 35.43
CA VAL A 454 6.12 3.18 35.31
C VAL A 454 5.51 1.88 34.78
N GLN A 455 4.23 1.61 35.06
CA GLN A 455 3.52 0.45 34.49
C GLN A 455 3.27 0.62 32.98
N SER A 456 2.87 1.81 32.54
CA SER A 456 2.73 2.12 31.11
C SER A 456 4.08 2.03 30.39
N LEU A 457 5.13 2.64 30.95
CA LEU A 457 6.48 2.56 30.40
C LEU A 457 6.97 1.11 30.25
N LEU A 458 6.74 0.28 31.27
CA LEU A 458 7.10 -1.14 31.25
C LEU A 458 6.33 -1.91 30.17
N SER A 459 5.02 -1.69 30.07
CA SER A 459 4.19 -2.31 29.04
C SER A 459 4.64 -1.92 27.63
N GLU A 460 4.94 -0.64 27.42
CA GLU A 460 5.42 -0.13 26.13
C GLU A 460 6.81 -0.70 25.77
N LEU A 461 7.75 -0.75 26.72
CA LEU A 461 9.07 -1.38 26.51
C LEU A 461 8.96 -2.88 26.19
N ALA A 462 8.07 -3.59 26.89
CA ALA A 462 7.83 -5.01 26.65
C ALA A 462 7.28 -5.27 25.23
N GLN A 463 6.42 -4.39 24.73
CA GLN A 463 5.90 -4.44 23.36
C GLN A 463 6.99 -4.17 22.30
N CYS A 464 7.96 -3.29 22.59
CA CYS A 464 9.06 -2.99 21.66
C CYS A 464 9.98 -4.20 21.41
N VAL A 465 10.26 -5.02 22.43
CA VAL A 465 11.14 -6.21 22.37
C VAL A 465 10.35 -7.53 22.22
N PRO A 466 9.10 -7.44 21.76
CA PRO A 466 7.99 -8.37 22.04
C PRO A 466 8.26 -9.47 23.09
N VAL A 467 8.39 -9.07 24.36
CA VAL A 467 8.49 -10.00 25.51
C VAL A 467 7.26 -9.88 26.41
N PRO A 468 6.90 -10.93 27.18
CA PRO A 468 5.86 -10.82 28.18
C PRO A 468 6.17 -9.66 29.17
N PRO A 469 5.21 -8.78 29.52
CA PRO A 469 5.47 -7.68 30.45
C PRO A 469 6.03 -8.14 31.80
N SER A 470 5.67 -9.35 32.24
CA SER A 470 6.22 -10.00 33.43
C SER A 470 7.72 -10.34 33.36
N ARG A 471 8.39 -10.06 32.23
CA ARG A 471 9.86 -10.17 32.11
C ARG A 471 10.58 -8.91 32.58
N LEU A 472 9.89 -7.77 32.64
CA LEU A 472 10.44 -6.48 33.05
C LEU A 472 9.80 -6.07 34.37
N TYR A 473 10.60 -5.50 35.28
CA TYR A 473 10.11 -4.95 36.55
C TYR A 473 10.81 -3.65 36.85
N THR A 474 10.06 -2.68 37.34
CA THR A 474 10.59 -1.44 37.89
C THR A 474 9.68 -0.99 39.05
N ASN A 475 10.10 0.05 39.77
CA ASN A 475 9.28 0.70 40.78
C ASN A 475 9.39 2.22 40.64
N THR A 476 8.69 2.96 41.49
CA THR A 476 8.65 4.43 41.44
C THR A 476 9.90 5.09 42.04
N ARG A 477 10.84 4.31 42.60
CA ARG A 477 12.07 4.86 43.16
C ARG A 477 13.00 5.24 42.04
N PHE A 478 13.66 6.37 42.22
CA PHE A 478 14.57 6.92 41.26
C PHE A 478 15.80 7.52 41.93
N GLN A 479 16.83 7.75 41.13
CA GLN A 479 18.01 8.53 41.51
C GLN A 479 18.20 9.66 40.50
N TRP A 480 18.80 10.76 40.94
CA TRP A 480 19.31 11.75 39.99
C TRP A 480 20.54 11.19 39.31
N ASP A 481 20.64 11.41 38.00
CA ASP A 481 21.85 11.11 37.26
C ASP A 481 22.97 12.06 37.70
N PRO A 482 24.05 11.55 38.31
CA PRO A 482 25.17 12.38 38.73
C PRO A 482 26.01 12.89 37.56
N ASP A 483 25.89 12.28 36.37
CA ASP A 483 26.76 12.52 35.22
C ASP A 483 26.24 13.65 34.31
N VAL A 484 25.11 14.28 34.66
CA VAL A 484 24.52 15.39 33.90
C VAL A 484 24.06 16.54 34.78
N ASP A 485 24.39 17.76 34.39
CA ASP A 485 24.04 18.99 35.10
C ASP A 485 22.52 19.29 35.08
N SER A 486 21.80 18.69 34.14
CA SER A 486 20.37 18.89 33.88
C SER A 486 19.45 18.30 34.93
N LYS A 487 19.96 17.61 35.96
CA LYS A 487 19.18 16.84 36.95
C LYS A 487 18.15 15.95 36.24
N GLN A 488 18.63 14.97 35.49
CA GLN A 488 17.77 13.96 34.89
C GLN A 488 17.56 12.77 35.82
N ILE A 489 16.43 12.09 35.67
CA ILE A 489 16.04 10.96 36.51
C ILE A 489 16.51 9.64 35.88
N LEU A 490 17.13 8.79 36.69
CA LEU A 490 17.44 7.39 36.37
C LEU A 490 16.43 6.44 37.04
N LEU A 491 15.85 5.56 36.24
CA LEU A 491 14.95 4.49 36.69
C LEU A 491 15.65 3.14 36.55
N LYS A 492 15.56 2.32 37.60
CA LYS A 492 16.14 0.97 37.62
C LYS A 492 15.12 -0.06 37.15
N PHE A 493 15.55 -0.89 36.21
CA PHE A 493 14.83 -2.04 35.71
C PHE A 493 15.50 -3.32 36.19
N LYS A 494 14.67 -4.32 36.46
CA LYS A 494 15.03 -5.71 36.68
C LYS A 494 14.47 -6.52 35.52
N ILE A 495 15.32 -7.31 34.89
CA ILE A 495 14.99 -8.10 33.71
C ILE A 495 15.14 -9.57 34.09
N LEU A 496 14.05 -10.33 33.99
CA LEU A 496 14.09 -11.76 34.25
C LEU A 496 14.67 -12.53 33.06
N PRO A 497 15.33 -13.67 33.30
CA PRO A 497 15.82 -14.55 32.24
C PRO A 497 14.67 -15.19 31.43
N GLY A 498 15.01 -15.72 30.25
CA GLY A 498 14.11 -16.55 29.47
C GLY A 498 13.74 -17.83 30.22
N LYS A 499 12.54 -18.33 29.99
CA LYS A 499 12.11 -19.64 30.52
C LYS A 499 12.57 -20.77 29.61
N ASN A 500 12.64 -20.49 28.31
CA ASN A 500 12.92 -21.46 27.28
C ASN A 500 13.97 -20.93 26.31
N GLU A 501 14.45 -21.83 25.46
CA GLU A 501 15.50 -21.58 24.49
C GLU A 501 15.11 -20.61 23.34
N GLN A 502 13.82 -20.41 23.17
CA GLN A 502 13.21 -19.48 22.21
C GLN A 502 13.00 -18.07 22.81
N ASP A 503 13.19 -17.93 24.13
CA ASP A 503 13.05 -16.64 24.81
C ASP A 503 14.37 -15.85 24.72
N LEU A 504 14.25 -14.53 24.57
CA LEU A 504 15.40 -13.64 24.68
C LEU A 504 16.04 -13.72 26.07
N SER A 505 17.37 -13.74 26.14
CA SER A 505 18.12 -13.56 27.38
C SER A 505 17.91 -12.15 27.94
N ALA A 506 18.18 -11.96 29.24
CA ALA A 506 18.08 -10.64 29.86
C ALA A 506 19.06 -9.64 29.22
N GLU A 507 20.28 -10.09 28.90
CA GLU A 507 21.29 -9.31 28.18
C GLU A 507 20.82 -8.89 26.78
N ASN A 508 20.21 -9.81 26.02
CA ASN A 508 19.69 -9.48 24.69
C ASN A 508 18.56 -8.46 24.76
N ILE A 509 17.69 -8.55 25.77
CA ILE A 509 16.65 -7.53 26.00
C ILE A 509 17.29 -6.17 26.28
N ILE A 510 18.29 -6.13 27.17
CA ILE A 510 19.03 -4.90 27.52
C ILE A 510 19.67 -4.28 26.28
N ASN A 511 20.46 -5.06 25.54
CA ASN A 511 21.16 -4.57 24.34
C ASN A 511 20.18 -4.10 23.26
N SER A 512 19.03 -4.77 23.13
CA SER A 512 18.01 -4.40 22.16
C SER A 512 17.30 -3.11 22.54
N LEU A 513 16.92 -2.94 23.80
CA LEU A 513 16.35 -1.70 24.31
C LEU A 513 17.35 -0.55 24.22
N ASP A 514 18.61 -0.79 24.55
CA ASP A 514 19.69 0.19 24.45
C ASP A 514 19.82 0.71 23.03
N ASN A 515 19.91 -0.21 22.06
CA ASN A 515 20.00 0.13 20.65
C ASN A 515 18.76 0.90 20.17
N MET A 516 17.54 0.42 20.49
CA MET A 516 16.32 1.09 20.07
C MET A 516 16.13 2.47 20.70
N ILE A 517 16.52 2.68 21.96
CA ILE A 517 16.46 4.00 22.62
C ILE A 517 17.47 4.97 21.99
N LYS A 518 18.68 4.50 21.67
CA LYS A 518 19.70 5.32 20.99
C LYS A 518 19.25 5.71 19.57
N TYR A 519 18.54 4.83 18.87
CA TYR A 519 17.96 5.05 17.54
C TYR A 519 16.44 5.29 17.61
N LYS A 520 15.97 6.06 18.60
CA LYS A 520 14.53 6.21 18.86
C LYS A 520 13.69 6.67 17.67
N ASP A 521 14.26 7.51 16.80
CA ASP A 521 13.56 8.12 15.66
C ASP A 521 13.15 7.12 14.58
N ILE A 522 13.76 5.94 14.57
CA ILE A 522 13.49 4.88 13.59
C ILE A 522 13.02 3.58 14.25
N SER A 523 12.76 3.58 15.57
CA SER A 523 12.34 2.42 16.35
C SER A 523 10.98 2.67 17.02
N PRO A 524 10.29 1.61 17.49
CA PRO A 524 9.01 1.74 18.21
C PRO A 524 9.05 2.63 19.45
N ILE A 525 10.25 2.95 19.97
CA ILE A 525 10.44 3.79 21.17
C ILE A 525 9.78 5.16 20.98
N SER A 526 9.83 5.74 19.78
CA SER A 526 9.23 7.05 19.49
C SER A 526 7.71 7.01 19.29
N HIS A 527 7.11 5.83 19.14
CA HIS A 527 5.68 5.72 18.81
C HIS A 527 4.76 5.75 20.03
N SER A 528 5.27 5.45 21.22
CA SER A 528 4.49 5.42 22.45
C SER A 528 4.83 6.59 23.38
N ILE A 529 3.84 7.03 24.16
CA ILE A 529 3.91 8.28 24.93
C ILE A 529 5.03 8.24 25.98
N HIS A 530 5.20 7.11 26.69
CA HIS A 530 6.12 7.04 27.81
C HIS A 530 7.53 6.63 27.36
N THR A 531 7.66 5.72 26.39
CA THR A 531 8.97 5.37 25.82
C THR A 531 9.60 6.53 25.05
N ALA A 532 8.80 7.41 24.43
CA ALA A 532 9.31 8.62 23.77
C ALA A 532 9.96 9.61 24.77
N MET A 533 9.68 9.47 26.07
CA MET A 533 10.27 10.28 27.14
C MET A 533 11.65 9.81 27.58
N LEU A 534 12.16 8.71 27.03
CA LEU A 534 13.49 8.17 27.32
C LEU A 534 14.57 8.98 26.60
N ASP A 535 15.70 9.17 27.27
CA ASP A 535 16.85 9.90 26.74
C ASP A 535 17.71 9.00 25.84
N SER A 536 17.69 9.31 24.54
CA SER A 536 18.45 8.61 23.50
C SER A 536 19.97 8.72 23.68
N ASN A 537 20.47 9.74 24.38
CA ASN A 537 21.91 9.88 24.65
C ASN A 537 22.40 8.93 25.75
N TYR A 538 21.50 8.40 26.58
CA TYR A 538 21.85 7.46 27.65
C TYR A 538 21.64 6.01 27.24
N GLY A 539 20.48 5.68 26.68
CA GLY A 539 20.14 4.30 26.31
C GLY A 539 19.58 3.45 27.46
N PHE A 540 19.89 2.14 27.44
CA PHE A 540 19.45 1.12 28.41
C PHE A 540 20.67 0.38 28.96
N VAL A 541 21.26 0.89 30.03
CA VAL A 541 22.62 0.52 30.44
C VAL A 541 22.60 -0.58 31.49
N LEU A 542 23.26 -1.72 31.21
CA LEU A 542 23.50 -2.82 32.14
C LEU A 542 24.22 -2.34 33.42
N LYS A 543 23.85 -2.88 34.59
CA LYS A 543 24.44 -2.53 35.90
C LYS A 543 24.77 -3.71 36.79
#